data_AF-A0A642UQW4-F1
#
_entry.id   AF-A0A642UQW4-F1
#
_cell.length_a   1.000
_cell.length_b   1.000
_cell.length_c   1.000
_cell.angle_alpha   90.00
_cell.angle_beta   90.00
_cell.angle_gamma   90.00
#
_symmetry.space_group_name_H-M   'P 1'
#
loop_
_entity.id
_entity.type
_entity.pdbx_description
1 polymer ?
#
loop_
_entity_poly.entity_id
_entity_poly.type
_entity_poly.pdbx_seq_one_letter_code
_entity_poly.pdbx_strand_id
1 'polypeptide(L)'
;MTFKPISDIINTSAPRDSQEIYGEPENFFEIEVRNPVTHNSGGNPYTDYEIVCRTNIPAFRKRQSRLRRRYSDFVAFRKILEQESTRVIIPPLPAKIILTSNKFNDVNIEKRRQGLEKFLTTVSSHPLLQTESRSLIEFIQNDQWDPKSHV
;
A
#
# COMPACT_ATOMS: atom_id res chain seq x y z
N MET A 1 54.66 15.40 11.00
CA MET A 1 53.52 14.49 11.22
C MET A 1 53.39 14.30 12.72
N THR A 2 52.43 14.97 13.36
CA THR A 2 52.29 14.96 14.82
C THR A 2 51.36 13.82 15.24
N PHE A 3 51.89 12.85 15.98
CA PHE A 3 51.11 11.75 16.53
C PHE A 3 50.19 12.29 17.64
N LYS A 4 48.88 12.05 17.51
CA LYS A 4 47.91 12.33 18.56
C LYS A 4 47.83 11.15 19.53
N PRO A 5 47.81 11.38 20.84
CA PRO A 5 47.68 10.31 21.84
C PRO A 5 46.32 9.62 21.73
N ILE A 6 46.27 8.32 22.02
CA ILE A 6 45.06 7.48 21.93
C ILE A 6 43.93 8.01 22.84
N SER A 7 44.28 8.73 23.91
CA SER A 7 43.32 9.41 24.78
C SER A 7 42.40 10.39 24.04
N ASP A 8 42.89 11.04 22.98
CA ASP A 8 42.09 11.98 22.18
C ASP A 8 41.11 11.25 21.23
N ILE A 9 41.40 9.99 20.90
CA ILE A 9 40.50 9.12 20.10
C ILE A 9 39.39 8.56 20.98
N ILE A 10 39.69 8.20 22.23
CA ILE A 10 38.74 7.62 23.18
C ILE A 10 37.74 8.67 23.70
N ASN A 11 38.10 9.97 23.70
CA ASN A 11 37.23 11.04 24.19
C ASN A 11 36.24 11.60 23.15
N THR A 12 36.12 10.99 21.96
CA THR A 12 35.07 11.32 21.00
C THR A 12 33.87 10.39 21.19
N SER A 13 33.35 10.31 22.41
CA SER A 13 31.96 9.91 22.65
C SER A 13 31.14 11.18 22.84
N ALA A 14 31.02 11.97 21.77
CA ALA A 14 29.82 12.79 21.64
C ALA A 14 28.64 11.83 21.85
N PRO A 15 27.72 12.11 22.80
CA PRO A 15 26.55 11.27 22.96
C PRO A 15 25.83 11.31 21.62
N ARG A 16 25.90 10.20 20.87
CA ARG A 16 25.04 10.01 19.69
C ARG A 16 23.64 10.21 20.20
N ASP A 17 22.96 11.22 19.69
CA ASP A 17 21.63 11.56 20.13
C ASP A 17 20.79 10.28 20.06
N SER A 18 20.21 9.87 21.18
CA SER A 18 19.44 8.63 21.27
C SER A 18 18.33 8.56 20.20
N GLN A 19 17.89 9.72 19.67
CA GLN A 19 16.97 9.81 18.55
C GLN A 19 17.55 9.35 17.20
N GLU A 20 18.87 9.44 16.96
CA GLU A 20 19.50 8.91 15.73
C GLU A 20 19.58 7.37 15.73
N ILE A 21 19.69 6.75 16.90
CA ILE A 21 19.81 5.28 17.03
C ILE A 21 18.43 4.59 16.85
N TYR A 22 17.34 5.30 17.17
CA TYR A 22 15.95 4.81 17.08
C TYR A 22 15.06 5.64 16.13
N GLY A 23 15.67 6.35 15.16
CA GLY A 23 14.93 7.17 14.19
C GLY A 23 14.03 6.35 13.26
N GLU A 24 12.99 6.97 12.70
CA GLU A 24 12.19 6.33 11.64
C GLU A 24 13.11 5.98 10.45
N PRO A 25 12.91 4.81 9.81
CA PRO A 25 13.70 4.44 8.64
C PRO A 25 13.66 5.52 7.57
N GLU A 26 14.75 5.68 6.82
CA GLU A 26 14.87 6.69 5.75
C GLU A 26 13.70 6.62 4.75
N ASN A 27 13.27 5.40 4.41
CA ASN A 27 12.04 5.15 3.67
C ASN A 27 11.31 3.91 4.23
N PHE A 28 10.02 4.05 4.51
CA PHE A 28 9.13 2.98 4.90
C PHE A 28 7.76 3.11 4.21
N PHE A 29 7.15 1.98 3.94
CA PHE A 29 5.80 1.88 3.41
C PHE A 29 5.07 0.74 4.09
N GLU A 30 4.00 1.08 4.80
CA GLU A 30 3.14 0.15 5.51
C GLU A 30 1.73 0.29 4.96
N ILE A 31 1.15 -0.82 4.54
CA ILE A 31 -0.24 -0.86 4.07
C ILE A 31 -0.96 -2.06 4.66
N GLU A 32 -2.15 -1.82 5.17
CA GLU A 32 -3.04 -2.84 5.70
C GLU A 32 -4.38 -2.77 4.98
N VAL A 33 -4.94 -3.93 4.67
CA VAL A 33 -6.32 -4.05 4.20
C VAL A 33 -7.11 -4.76 5.29
N ARG A 34 -8.13 -4.12 5.86
CA ARG A 34 -8.82 -4.61 7.06
C ARG A 34 -10.31 -4.28 7.07
N ASN A 35 -10.98 -4.63 8.16
CA ASN A 35 -12.35 -4.23 8.48
C ASN A 35 -13.31 -4.40 7.30
N PRO A 36 -13.53 -5.63 6.81
CA PRO A 36 -14.47 -5.87 5.72
C PRO A 36 -15.89 -5.45 6.14
N VAL A 37 -16.61 -4.74 5.26
CA VAL A 37 -18.01 -4.35 5.49
C VAL A 37 -18.84 -4.75 4.28
N THR A 38 -19.92 -5.49 4.53
CA THR A 38 -20.85 -5.94 3.50
C THR A 38 -22.05 -5.02 3.44
N HIS A 39 -22.27 -4.41 2.27
CA HIS A 39 -23.35 -3.49 1.98
C HIS A 39 -24.48 -4.24 1.28
N ASN A 40 -25.66 -4.28 1.91
CA ASN A 40 -26.84 -5.01 1.44
C ASN A 40 -28.02 -4.11 1.04
N SER A 41 -27.85 -2.79 1.04
CA SER A 41 -28.96 -1.86 0.81
C SER A 41 -29.11 -1.48 -0.67
N GLY A 42 -30.30 -1.70 -1.23
CA GLY A 42 -30.78 -1.06 -2.45
C GLY A 42 -30.18 -1.49 -3.81
N GLY A 43 -29.31 -2.52 -3.84
CA GLY A 43 -28.68 -2.98 -5.08
C GLY A 43 -27.96 -4.32 -4.95
N ASN A 44 -27.05 -4.61 -5.89
CA ASN A 44 -26.23 -5.83 -5.83
C ASN A 44 -25.30 -5.77 -4.61
N PRO A 45 -25.40 -6.71 -3.65
CA PRO A 45 -24.61 -6.63 -2.43
C PRO A 45 -23.13 -6.80 -2.72
N TYR A 46 -22.30 -6.03 -2.03
CA TYR A 46 -20.84 -6.03 -2.18
C TYR A 46 -20.15 -5.86 -0.83
N THR A 47 -18.92 -6.36 -0.75
CA THR A 47 -18.04 -6.14 0.41
C THR A 47 -16.93 -5.19 0.00
N ASP A 48 -16.74 -4.14 0.78
CA ASP A 48 -15.57 -3.26 0.69
C ASP A 48 -14.61 -3.51 1.87
N TYR A 49 -13.40 -3.01 1.71
CA TYR A 49 -12.31 -3.19 2.66
C TYR A 49 -11.73 -1.83 3.00
N GLU A 50 -11.38 -1.63 4.27
CA GLU A 50 -10.60 -0.49 4.70
C GLU A 50 -9.15 -0.67 4.26
N ILE A 51 -8.58 0.35 3.63
CA ILE A 51 -7.16 0.42 3.32
C ILE A 51 -6.57 1.49 4.24
N VAL A 52 -5.58 1.11 5.04
CA VAL A 52 -4.81 2.03 5.88
C VAL A 52 -3.37 2.02 5.39
N CYS A 53 -2.85 3.18 5.05
CA CYS A 53 -1.48 3.34 4.56
C CYS A 53 -0.74 4.35 5.43
N ARG A 54 0.51 4.02 5.79
CA ARG A 54 1.47 4.90 6.46
C ARG A 54 2.79 4.83 5.71
N THR A 55 3.33 5.98 5.33
CA THR A 55 4.59 6.02 4.57
C THR A 55 5.29 7.38 4.70
N ASN A 56 6.60 7.38 4.59
CA ASN A 56 7.41 8.58 4.36
C ASN A 56 8.04 8.60 2.95
N ILE A 57 7.66 7.68 2.06
CA ILE A 57 8.14 7.64 0.67
C ILE A 57 7.66 8.91 -0.07
N PRO A 58 8.58 9.69 -0.69
CA PRO A 58 8.25 10.97 -1.32
C PRO A 58 7.22 10.92 -2.47
N ALA A 59 7.07 9.75 -3.11
CA ALA A 59 6.06 9.56 -4.17
C ALA A 59 4.62 9.74 -3.65
N PHE A 60 4.39 9.50 -2.37
CA PHE A 60 3.08 9.60 -1.73
C PHE A 60 2.86 10.99 -1.13
N ARG A 61 1.73 11.64 -1.46
CA ARG A 61 1.42 13.02 -1.03
C ARG A 61 1.05 13.12 0.45
N LYS A 62 0.35 12.10 0.96
CA LYS A 62 -0.07 12.00 2.37
C LYS A 62 0.85 11.03 3.12
N ARG A 63 1.28 11.37 4.33
CA ARG A 63 2.01 10.44 5.22
C ARG A 63 1.12 9.30 5.74
N GLN A 64 -0.17 9.57 5.86
CA GLN A 64 -1.18 8.62 6.30
C GLN A 64 -2.44 8.78 5.45
N SER A 65 -3.06 7.66 5.07
CA SER A 65 -4.38 7.63 4.45
C SER A 65 -5.21 6.48 4.99
N ARG A 66 -6.53 6.68 5.07
CA ARG A 66 -7.52 5.68 5.47
C ARG A 66 -8.74 5.83 4.58
N LEU A 67 -8.99 4.83 3.74
CA LEU A 67 -10.07 4.87 2.75
C LEU A 67 -10.72 3.50 2.57
N ARG A 68 -11.78 3.40 1.75
CA ARG A 68 -12.44 2.12 1.46
C ARG A 68 -12.50 1.83 -0.03
N ARG A 69 -12.32 0.55 -0.37
CA ARG A 69 -12.40 0.03 -1.75
C ARG A 69 -13.10 -1.31 -1.78
N ARG A 70 -13.92 -1.54 -2.80
CA ARG A 70 -14.49 -2.87 -3.08
C ARG A 70 -13.64 -3.62 -4.09
N TYR A 71 -13.79 -4.94 -4.14
CA TYR A 71 -13.01 -5.81 -5.03
C TYR A 71 -13.03 -5.38 -6.51
N SER A 72 -14.17 -4.92 -7.02
CA SER A 72 -14.25 -4.46 -8.42
C SER A 72 -13.39 -3.24 -8.71
N ASP A 73 -13.13 -2.40 -7.70
CA ASP A 73 -12.26 -1.23 -7.85
C ASP A 73 -10.82 -1.70 -8.05
N PHE A 74 -10.38 -2.71 -7.29
CA PHE A 74 -9.08 -3.36 -7.50
C PHE A 74 -8.95 -4.00 -8.89
N VAL A 75 -10.03 -4.63 -9.40
CA VAL A 75 -10.03 -5.20 -10.76
C VAL A 75 -9.81 -4.12 -11.80
N ALA A 76 -10.49 -2.98 -11.67
CA ALA A 76 -10.28 -1.84 -12.57
C ALA A 76 -8.88 -1.25 -12.42
N PHE A 77 -8.43 -1.05 -11.18
CA PHE A 77 -7.11 -0.52 -10.86
C PHE A 77 -5.98 -1.39 -11.43
N ARG A 78 -6.06 -2.71 -11.30
CA ARG A 78 -5.08 -3.63 -11.90
C ARG A 78 -4.97 -3.45 -13.42
N LYS A 79 -6.11 -3.32 -14.11
CA LYS A 79 -6.12 -3.11 -15.56
C LYS A 79 -5.45 -1.79 -15.94
N ILE A 80 -5.73 -0.72 -15.18
CA ILE A 80 -5.11 0.59 -15.39
C ILE A 80 -3.59 0.48 -15.20
N LEU A 81 -3.11 -0.18 -14.14
CA LEU A 81 -1.68 -0.41 -13.94
C LEU A 81 -1.02 -1.19 -15.09
N GLU A 82 -1.70 -2.21 -15.62
CA GLU A 82 -1.22 -2.98 -16.78
C GLU A 82 -1.14 -2.12 -18.06
N GLN A 83 -1.99 -1.11 -18.18
CA GLN A 83 -1.99 -0.16 -19.31
C GLN A 83 -0.92 0.92 -19.14
N GLU A 84 -0.72 1.42 -17.92
CA GLU A 84 0.27 2.46 -17.61
C GLU A 84 1.72 1.93 -17.67
N SER A 85 1.94 0.66 -17.29
CA SER A 85 3.28 0.08 -17.23
C SER A 85 3.38 -1.24 -17.99
N THR A 86 4.01 -1.21 -19.16
CA THR A 86 4.32 -2.41 -19.96
C THR A 86 5.58 -3.14 -19.50
N ARG A 87 6.39 -2.50 -18.65
CA ARG A 87 7.68 -3.03 -18.16
C ARG A 87 7.56 -3.80 -16.85
N VAL A 88 6.45 -3.64 -16.13
CA VAL A 88 6.24 -4.24 -14.81
C VAL A 88 5.17 -5.31 -14.91
N ILE A 89 5.49 -6.51 -14.42
CA ILE A 89 4.51 -7.60 -14.33
C ILE A 89 3.58 -7.31 -13.15
N ILE A 90 2.35 -6.94 -13.43
CA ILE A 90 1.37 -6.63 -12.38
C ILE A 90 0.84 -7.94 -11.75
N PRO A 91 1.00 -8.12 -10.42
CA PRO A 91 0.62 -9.36 -9.74
C PRO A 91 -0.87 -9.67 -9.92
N PRO A 92 -1.26 -10.96 -9.90
CA PRO A 92 -2.66 -11.34 -9.99
C PRO A 92 -3.41 -10.94 -8.72
N LEU A 93 -4.69 -10.59 -8.88
CA LEU A 93 -5.62 -10.41 -7.75
C LEU A 93 -6.03 -11.77 -7.18
N PRO A 94 -6.45 -11.84 -5.90
CA PRO A 94 -7.07 -13.05 -5.37
C PRO A 94 -8.26 -13.47 -6.24
N ALA A 95 -8.44 -14.78 -6.40
CA ALA A 95 -9.42 -15.34 -7.33
C ALA A 95 -10.81 -14.71 -7.17
N LYS A 96 -11.42 -14.34 -8.30
CA LYS A 96 -12.82 -13.92 -8.33
C LYS A 96 -13.68 -15.11 -7.88
N ILE A 97 -14.49 -14.91 -6.84
CA ILE A 97 -15.39 -15.95 -6.36
C ILE A 97 -16.65 -15.89 -7.23
N ILE A 98 -16.79 -16.85 -8.13
CA ILE A 98 -17.88 -16.90 -9.13
C ILE A 98 -19.11 -17.65 -8.58
N LEU A 99 -18.93 -18.53 -7.59
CA LEU A 99 -20.03 -19.25 -6.95
C LEU A 99 -20.75 -18.34 -5.94
N THR A 100 -21.93 -17.86 -6.34
CA THR A 100 -22.77 -16.88 -5.63
C THR A 100 -23.21 -17.31 -4.23
N SER A 101 -23.32 -18.62 -3.98
CA SER A 101 -23.78 -19.15 -2.68
C SER A 101 -22.78 -18.93 -1.54
N ASN A 102 -21.48 -18.88 -1.83
CA ASN A 102 -20.43 -18.78 -0.81
C ASN A 102 -19.63 -17.46 -0.83
N LYS A 103 -20.04 -16.47 -1.64
CA LYS A 103 -19.23 -15.26 -1.86
C LYS A 103 -19.03 -14.37 -0.62
N PHE A 104 -19.93 -14.48 0.36
CA PHE A 104 -19.91 -13.70 1.61
C PHE A 104 -19.59 -14.54 2.85
N ASN A 105 -19.08 -15.76 2.66
CA ASN A 105 -18.54 -16.53 3.77
C ASN A 105 -17.27 -15.83 4.31
N ASP A 106 -17.13 -15.73 5.63
CA ASP A 106 -16.00 -15.08 6.30
C ASP A 106 -14.64 -15.61 5.83
N VAL A 107 -14.51 -16.91 5.57
CA VAL A 107 -13.28 -17.52 5.04
C VAL A 107 -12.90 -16.91 3.69
N ASN A 108 -13.89 -16.68 2.84
CA ASN A 108 -13.69 -16.12 1.51
C ASN A 108 -13.40 -14.62 1.55
N ILE A 109 -14.05 -13.90 2.48
CA ILE A 109 -13.81 -12.48 2.73
C ILE A 109 -12.38 -12.27 3.23
N GLU A 110 -11.93 -13.07 4.18
CA GLU A 110 -10.58 -12.98 4.76
C GLU A 110 -9.49 -13.40 3.76
N LYS A 111 -9.68 -14.51 3.03
CA LYS A 111 -8.76 -14.91 1.96
C LYS A 111 -8.62 -13.81 0.89
N ARG A 112 -9.74 -13.14 0.55
CA ARG A 112 -9.71 -12.00 -0.37
C ARG A 112 -8.97 -10.82 0.26
N ARG A 113 -9.25 -10.46 1.51
CA ARG A 113 -8.56 -9.37 2.24
C ARG A 113 -7.03 -9.55 2.18
N GLN A 114 -6.53 -10.73 2.55
CA GLN A 114 -5.10 -11.07 2.52
C GLN A 114 -4.51 -10.95 1.11
N GLY A 115 -5.23 -11.43 0.09
CA GLY A 115 -4.78 -11.32 -1.30
C GLY A 115 -4.73 -9.87 -1.80
N LEU A 116 -5.69 -9.03 -1.39
CA LEU A 116 -5.72 -7.60 -1.72
C LEU A 116 -4.58 -6.84 -1.03
N GLU A 117 -4.30 -7.15 0.23
CA GLU A 117 -3.18 -6.60 0.99
C GLU A 117 -1.83 -6.96 0.34
N LYS A 118 -1.64 -8.24 0.00
CA LYS A 118 -0.44 -8.70 -0.71
C LYS A 118 -0.27 -8.02 -2.06
N PHE A 119 -1.36 -7.88 -2.82
CA PHE A 119 -1.36 -7.17 -4.10
C PHE A 119 -0.90 -5.72 -3.91
N LEU A 120 -1.51 -4.97 -2.99
CA LEU A 120 -1.15 -3.58 -2.72
C LEU A 120 0.28 -3.43 -2.22
N THR A 121 0.71 -4.29 -1.29
CA THR A 121 2.08 -4.29 -0.78
C THR A 121 3.08 -4.47 -1.93
N THR A 122 2.79 -5.37 -2.86
CA THR A 122 3.69 -5.66 -3.99
C THR A 122 3.75 -4.50 -4.98
N VAL A 123 2.60 -3.97 -5.44
CA VAL A 123 2.60 -2.88 -6.42
C VAL A 123 3.10 -1.57 -5.83
N SER A 124 2.81 -1.32 -4.56
CA SER A 124 3.20 -0.07 -3.89
C SER A 124 4.66 -0.06 -3.45
N SER A 125 5.31 -1.22 -3.32
CA SER A 125 6.74 -1.32 -3.03
C SER A 125 7.61 -1.28 -4.29
N HIS A 126 7.00 -1.26 -5.48
CA HIS A 126 7.73 -1.30 -6.75
C HIS A 126 8.17 0.10 -7.18
N PRO A 127 9.48 0.42 -7.27
CA PRO A 127 9.96 1.78 -7.53
C PRO A 127 9.40 2.40 -8.81
N LEU A 128 9.37 1.65 -9.92
CA LEU A 128 8.82 2.16 -11.19
C LEU A 128 7.34 2.51 -11.10
N LEU A 129 6.54 1.74 -10.34
CA LEU A 129 5.12 2.06 -10.20
C LEU A 129 4.94 3.28 -9.30
N GLN A 130 5.76 3.44 -8.26
CA GLN A 130 5.74 4.64 -7.42
C GLN A 130 6.06 5.92 -8.21
N THR A 131 7.02 5.87 -9.15
CA THR A 131 7.45 7.04 -9.91
C THR A 131 6.61 7.31 -11.15
N GLU A 132 6.10 6.26 -11.82
CA GLU A 132 5.46 6.38 -13.14
C GLU A 132 3.92 6.25 -13.07
N SER A 133 3.35 5.65 -12.03
CA SER A 133 1.89 5.46 -11.92
C SER A 133 1.24 6.48 -11.00
N ARG A 134 0.55 7.45 -11.62
CA ARG A 134 -0.33 8.36 -10.88
C ARG A 134 -1.53 7.62 -10.29
N SER A 135 -2.06 6.64 -11.02
CA SER A 135 -3.19 5.80 -10.59
C SER A 135 -2.92 5.10 -9.27
N LEU A 136 -1.68 4.62 -9.04
CA LEU A 136 -1.27 3.98 -7.79
C LEU A 136 -1.47 4.92 -6.58
N ILE A 137 -0.96 6.14 -6.68
CA ILE A 137 -1.01 7.13 -5.61
C ILE A 137 -2.47 7.53 -5.35
N GLU A 138 -3.25 7.77 -6.40
CA GLU A 138 -4.67 8.15 -6.27
C GLU A 138 -5.50 7.02 -5.65
N PHE A 139 -5.27 5.77 -6.06
CA PHE A 139 -6.00 4.62 -5.51
C PHE A 139 -5.80 4.47 -3.99
N ILE A 140 -4.59 4.73 -3.49
CA ILE A 140 -4.19 4.55 -2.08
C ILE A 140 -4.47 5.78 -1.20
N GLN A 141 -4.56 6.98 -1.78
CA GLN A 141 -4.62 8.23 -0.99
C GLN A 141 -5.88 9.07 -1.17
N ASN A 142 -6.64 8.89 -2.25
CA ASN A 142 -7.81 9.72 -2.54
C ASN A 142 -9.11 8.96 -2.26
N ASP A 143 -9.96 9.43 -1.34
CA ASP A 143 -11.21 8.72 -1.00
C ASP A 143 -12.12 8.51 -2.20
N GLN A 144 -12.19 9.52 -3.08
CA GLN A 144 -12.96 9.49 -4.32
C GLN A 144 -12.05 9.04 -5.47
N TRP A 145 -11.94 7.73 -5.67
CA TRP A 145 -11.24 7.16 -6.82
C TRP A 145 -12.24 6.69 -7.87
N ASP A 146 -12.14 7.25 -9.08
CA ASP A 146 -12.94 6.83 -10.24
C ASP A 146 -12.02 6.23 -11.30
N PRO A 147 -12.20 4.94 -11.68
CA PRO A 147 -11.42 4.34 -12.76
C PRO A 147 -11.52 5.11 -14.08
N LYS A 148 -12.64 5.81 -14.35
CA LYS A 148 -12.82 6.56 -15.60
C LYS A 148 -11.94 7.80 -15.71
N SER A 149 -11.39 8.29 -14.61
CA SER A 149 -10.46 9.44 -14.62
C SER A 149 -9.04 9.06 -15.11
N HIS A 150 -8.80 7.78 -15.37
CA HIS A 150 -7.50 7.21 -15.73
C HIS A 150 -7.52 6.43 -17.06
N VAL A 151 -8.58 6.62 -17.87
CA VAL A 151 -8.76 6.04 -19.21
C VAL A 151 -8.62 7.14 -20.27
#